data_AF-A0A509L9K3-F1
#
_entry.id   AF-A0A509L9K3-F1
#
_cell.length_a   1.000
_cell.length_b   1.000
_cell.length_c   1.000
_cell.angle_alpha   90.00
_cell.angle_beta   90.00
_cell.angle_gamma   90.00
#
_symmetry.space_group_name_H-M   'P 1'
#
loop_
_entity.id
_entity.type
_entity.pdbx_description
1 polymer ?
#
loop_
_entity_poly.entity_id
_entity_poly.type
_entity_poly.pdbx_seq_one_letter_code
_entity_poly.pdbx_strand_id
1 'polypeptide(L)'
;MIQHWEILNRKTVRDFKIMQIEEKKVRSPRTGNAADVLAIHFPAWVVVLAITAAKEVVMVRQYRHGTEKIHLELPGGLIDPGDPSPI
;
A
#
# COMPACT_ATOMS: atom_id res chain seq x y z
N MET A 1 -13.63 -1.54 -21.68
CA MET A 1 -12.96 -2.57 -20.88
C MET A 1 -11.52 -2.12 -20.61
N ILE A 2 -11.07 -2.11 -19.34
CA ILE A 2 -9.69 -1.73 -19.00
C ILE A 2 -8.79 -2.92 -19.31
N GLN A 3 -7.74 -2.69 -20.10
CA GLN A 3 -6.76 -3.72 -20.46
C GLN A 3 -5.59 -3.71 -19.47
N HIS A 4 -5.06 -4.91 -19.18
CA HIS A 4 -3.89 -5.05 -18.34
C HIS A 4 -2.63 -4.60 -19.07
N TRP A 5 -1.71 -3.98 -18.35
CA TRP A 5 -0.36 -3.76 -18.85
C TRP A 5 0.40 -5.09 -18.81
N GLU A 6 1.05 -5.44 -19.91
CA GLU A 6 1.91 -6.62 -19.96
C GLU A 6 3.19 -6.34 -19.17
N ILE A 7 3.58 -7.25 -18.29
CA ILE A 7 4.85 -7.15 -17.56
C ILE A 7 5.91 -7.93 -18.33
N LEU A 8 6.85 -7.20 -18.93
CA LEU A 8 7.92 -7.74 -19.77
C LEU A 8 9.10 -8.24 -18.92
N ASN A 9 9.37 -7.58 -17.80
CA ASN A 9 10.44 -7.97 -16.88
C ASN A 9 10.15 -7.46 -15.46
N ARG A 10 10.71 -8.14 -14.46
CA ARG A 10 10.68 -7.75 -13.04
C ARG A 10 12.06 -7.90 -12.43
N LYS A 11 12.45 -6.94 -11.59
CA LYS A 11 13.70 -6.98 -10.83
C LYS A 11 13.49 -6.37 -9.46
N THR A 12 13.72 -7.15 -8.40
CA THR A 12 13.80 -6.59 -7.05
C THR A 12 15.03 -5.69 -6.96
N VAL A 13 14.82 -4.41 -6.65
CA VAL A 13 15.88 -3.42 -6.47
C VAL A 13 16.37 -3.46 -5.03
N ARG A 14 15.43 -3.51 -4.08
CA ARG A 14 15.75 -3.47 -2.66
C ARG A 14 14.64 -4.09 -1.81
N ASP A 15 15.06 -4.76 -0.75
CA ASP A 15 14.18 -5.31 0.28
C ASP A 15 14.52 -4.66 1.64
N PHE A 16 13.52 -4.04 2.26
CA PHE A 16 13.59 -3.41 3.57
C PHE A 16 12.75 -4.16 4.62
N LYS A 17 12.44 -5.44 4.39
CA LYS A 17 11.62 -6.36 5.21
C LYS A 17 10.13 -6.01 5.27
N ILE A 18 9.80 -4.77 5.62
CA ILE A 18 8.41 -4.25 5.66
C ILE A 18 7.98 -3.67 4.31
N MET A 19 8.94 -3.41 3.42
CA MET A 19 8.71 -2.80 2.12
C MET A 19 9.72 -3.32 1.12
N GLN A 20 9.29 -3.62 -0.09
CA GLN A 20 10.16 -4.02 -1.19
C GLN A 20 9.95 -3.10 -2.39
N ILE A 21 11.05 -2.74 -3.07
CA ILE A 21 11.01 -1.95 -4.29
C ILE A 21 11.33 -2.87 -5.47
N GLU A 22 10.44 -2.91 -6.44
CA GLU A 22 10.59 -3.66 -7.69
C GLU A 22 10.61 -2.71 -8.89
N GLU A 23 11.58 -2.88 -9.76
CA GLU A 23 11.61 -2.28 -11.09
C GLU A 23 10.91 -3.22 -12.07
N LYS A 24 9.94 -2.69 -12.82
CA LYS A 24 9.19 -3.44 -13.83
C LYS A 24 9.35 -2.78 -15.18
N LYS A 25 9.67 -3.58 -16.19
CA LYS A 25 9.48 -3.17 -17.58
C LYS A 25 8.09 -3.58 -18.01
N VAL A 26 7.27 -2.63 -18.44
CA VAL A 26 5.86 -2.85 -18.78
C VAL A 26 5.54 -2.38 -20.18
N ARG A 27 4.54 -2.99 -20.83
CA ARG A 27 4.02 -2.55 -22.13
C ARG A 27 2.64 -1.92 -21.95
N SER A 28 2.47 -0.71 -22.49
CA SER A 28 1.17 -0.05 -22.50
C SER A 28 0.21 -0.80 -23.44
N PRO A 29 -0.97 -1.21 -22.96
CA PRO A 29 -1.97 -1.83 -23.83
C PRO A 29 -2.60 -0.82 -24.80
N ARG A 30 -2.45 0.48 -24.54
CA ARG A 30 -2.99 1.56 -25.37
C ARG A 30 -2.07 1.94 -26.53
N THR A 31 -0.75 1.95 -26.31
CA THR A 31 0.22 2.45 -27.30
C THR A 31 1.22 1.41 -27.78
N GLY A 32 1.32 0.25 -27.11
CA GLY A 32 2.33 -0.78 -27.41
C GLY A 32 3.74 -0.43 -26.93
N ASN A 33 3.96 0.78 -26.41
CA ASN A 33 5.28 1.25 -25.96
C ASN A 33 5.69 0.57 -24.66
N ALA A 34 6.99 0.29 -24.54
CA ALA A 34 7.60 -0.17 -23.30
C ALA A 34 7.99 1.02 -22.41
N ALA A 35 7.86 0.86 -21.11
CA ALA A 35 8.30 1.82 -20.10
C ALA A 35 8.82 1.09 -18.86
N ASP A 36 9.77 1.70 -18.16
CA ASP A 36 10.25 1.24 -16.87
C ASP A 36 9.47 1.97 -15.76
N VAL A 37 8.99 1.21 -14.77
CA VAL A 37 8.23 1.73 -13.62
C VAL A 37 8.76 1.15 -12.31
N LEU A 38 8.61 1.90 -11.23
CA LEU A 38 8.89 1.44 -9.87
C LEU A 38 7.58 1.04 -9.19
N ALA A 39 7.57 -0.16 -8.62
CA ALA A 39 6.51 -0.66 -7.76
C ALA A 39 7.02 -0.75 -6.33
N ILE A 40 6.25 -0.18 -5.40
CA ILE A 40 6.46 -0.35 -3.96
C ILE A 40 5.49 -1.45 -3.50
N HIS A 41 6.05 -2.51 -2.94
CA HIS A 41 5.33 -3.60 -2.32
C HIS A 41 5.37 -3.41 -0.80
N PHE A 42 4.20 -3.47 -0.18
CA PHE A 42 4.02 -3.31 1.26
C PHE A 42 2.94 -4.32 1.72
N PRO A 43 3.00 -4.84 2.96
CA PRO A 43 1.98 -5.75 3.47
C PRO A 43 0.58 -5.12 3.42
N ALA A 44 -0.43 -5.98 3.34
CA ALA A 44 -1.81 -5.52 3.45
C ALA A 44 -2.03 -4.83 4.81
N TRP A 45 -2.91 -3.82 4.82
CA TRP A 45 -3.26 -3.07 6.01
C TRP A 45 -4.79 -2.98 6.15
N VAL A 46 -5.23 -2.76 7.39
CA VAL A 46 -6.63 -2.44 7.72
C VAL A 46 -6.68 -1.08 8.40
N VAL A 47 -7.76 -0.36 8.13
CA VAL A 47 -8.10 0.90 8.81
C VAL A 47 -9.53 0.76 9.33
N VAL A 48 -9.77 1.18 10.56
CA VAL A 48 -11.07 1.03 11.25
C VAL A 48 -11.73 2.39 11.42
N LEU A 49 -12.97 2.52 10.96
CA LEU A 49 -13.85 3.66 11.25
C LEU A 49 -14.79 3.27 12.40
N ALA A 50 -14.35 3.49 13.63
CA ALA A 50 -15.18 3.23 14.81
C ALA A 50 -16.07 4.44 15.14
N ILE A 51 -17.38 4.21 15.20
CA ILE A 51 -18.39 5.23 15.46
C ILE A 51 -19.03 4.98 16.83
N THR A 52 -19.04 5.98 17.70
CA THR A 52 -19.65 5.90 19.03
C THR A 52 -21.19 6.01 18.95
N ALA A 53 -21.89 5.65 20.03
CA ALA A 53 -23.35 5.87 20.13
C ALA A 53 -23.74 7.36 19.98
N ALA A 54 -22.82 8.28 20.31
CA ALA A 54 -23.01 9.72 20.12
C ALA A 54 -22.70 10.20 18.69
N LYS A 55 -22.42 9.29 17.75
CA LYS A 55 -22.01 9.56 16.36
C LYS A 55 -20.68 10.29 16.23
N GLU A 56 -19.76 10.04 17.15
CA GLU A 56 -18.39 10.55 17.09
C GLU A 56 -17.44 9.49 16.51
N VAL A 57 -16.31 9.91 15.95
CA VAL A 57 -15.31 9.01 15.37
C VAL A 57 -14.13 8.86 16.33
N VAL A 58 -13.76 7.62 16.63
CA VAL A 58 -12.53 7.34 17.39
C VAL A 58 -11.31 7.57 16.50
N MET A 59 -10.38 8.40 16.97
CA MET A 59 -9.17 8.76 16.25
C MET A 59 -7.93 8.61 17.14
N VAL A 60 -6.76 8.50 16.51
CA VAL A 60 -5.46 8.46 17.20
C VAL A 60 -4.55 9.58 16.69
N ARG A 61 -3.61 10.02 17.56
CA ARG A 61 -2.51 10.92 17.18
C ARG A 61 -1.22 10.12 17.11
N GLN A 62 -0.60 10.07 15.95
CA GLN A 62 0.62 9.30 15.73
C GLN A 62 1.67 10.14 15.00
N TYR A 63 2.92 10.03 15.43
CA TYR A 63 4.05 10.61 14.71
C TYR A 63 4.38 9.77 13.48
N ARG A 64 4.44 10.40 12.30
CA ARG A 64 4.75 9.75 11.03
C ARG A 64 6.13 10.19 10.54
N HIS A 65 7.09 9.26 10.54
CA HIS A 65 8.46 9.57 10.09
C HIS A 65 8.55 10.08 8.65
N GLY A 66 7.69 9.61 7.73
CA GLY A 66 7.72 10.05 6.33
C GLY A 66 7.30 11.50 6.10
N THR A 67 6.51 12.09 7.01
CA THR A 67 6.07 13.49 6.95
C THR A 67 6.65 14.34 8.08
N GLU A 68 7.37 13.71 9.00
CA GLU A 68 7.99 14.29 10.20
C GLU A 68 7.01 15.03 11.12
N LYS A 69 5.75 14.61 11.15
CA LYS A 69 4.66 15.30 11.86
C LYS A 69 3.80 14.35 12.67
N ILE A 70 3.10 14.90 13.67
CA ILE A 70 1.99 14.21 14.35
C ILE A 70 0.73 14.38 13.50
N HIS A 71 0.15 13.26 13.07
CA HIS A 71 -1.09 13.20 12.30
C HIS A 71 -2.26 12.80 13.21
N LEU A 72 -3.45 13.34 12.93
CA LEU A 72 -4.71 12.82 13.47
C LEU A 72 -5.29 11.86 12.42
N GLU A 73 -5.51 10.61 12.79
CA GLU A 73 -5.82 9.54 11.84
C GLU A 73 -6.75 8.48 12.44
N LEU A 74 -7.36 7.68 11.56
CA LEU A 74 -8.11 6.50 11.98
C LEU A 74 -7.16 5.44 12.54
N PRO A 75 -7.58 4.68 13.56
CA PRO A 75 -6.84 3.50 13.98
C PRO A 75 -6.66 2.53 12.80
N GLY A 76 -5.47 1.98 12.66
CA GLY A 76 -5.15 1.04 11.60
C GLY A 76 -3.82 0.35 11.84
N GLY A 77 -3.57 -0.73 11.12
CA GLY A 77 -2.40 -1.58 11.30
C GLY A 77 -2.16 -2.51 10.13
N LEU A 78 -0.98 -3.14 10.12
CA LEU A 78 -0.66 -4.21 9.19
C LEU A 78 -1.46 -5.46 9.53
N ILE A 79 -1.84 -6.21 8.51
CA ILE A 79 -2.38 -7.55 8.66
C ILE A 79 -1.21 -8.50 8.97
N ASP A 80 -1.36 -9.31 10.03
CA ASP A 80 -0.45 -10.42 10.27
C ASP A 80 -0.69 -11.51 9.20
N PRO A 81 0.35 -11.94 8.45
CA PRO A 81 0.22 -13.00 7.45
C PRO A 81 -0.32 -14.33 8.01
N GLY A 82 -0.19 -14.56 9.32
CA GLY A 82 -0.68 -15.75 10.00
C GLY A 82 -2.13 -15.66 10.51
N ASP A 83 -2.78 -14.49 10.41
CA ASP A 83 -4.14 -14.30 10.91
C ASP A 83 -5.17 -15.01 10.00
N PRO A 84 -5.94 -15.99 10.52
CA PRO A 84 -6.93 -16.72 9.73
C PRO A 84 -8.19 -15.89 9.41
N SER A 85 -8.43 -14.78 10.12
CA SER A 85 -9.58 -13.90 9.89
C SER A 85 -9.21 -12.44 10.15
N PRO A 86 -8.40 -11.81 9.28
CA PRO A 86 -7.88 -10.47 9.49
C PRO A 86 -8.91 -9.34 9.22
N ILE A 87 -10.19 -9.69 9.03
CA ILE A 87 -11.32 -8.79 8.79
C ILE A 87 -12.51 -9.26 9.61
#